data_AF-A0A5B9QY38-F1
#
_entry.id   AF-A0A5B9QY38-F1
#
_cell.length_a   1.000
_cell.length_b   1.000
_cell.length_c   1.000
_cell.angle_alpha   90.00
_cell.angle_beta   90.00
_cell.angle_gamma   90.00
#
_symmetry.space_group_name_H-M   'P 1'
#
loop_
_entity.id
_entity.type
_entity.pdbx_description
1 polymer ?
#
loop_
_entity_poly.entity_id
_entity_poly.type
_entity_poly.pdbx_seq_one_letter_code
_entity_poly.pdbx_strand_id
1 'polypeptide(L)'
;MPENQDLSTEGTSDRSSTGRDAYNIVSDTVVGMNVRKSDNLFQLKVILVCVLIGIPLGAIAGVLMSDADNRLVGALVGGLGLGFAGVVLGLFGSGIYLMIYRAVRHVKGKHD
;
A
#
# COMPACT_ATOMS: atom_id res chain seq x y z
N MET A 1 28.80 39.82 54.51
CA MET A 1 28.13 38.85 53.63
C MET A 1 27.04 39.57 52.85
N PRO A 2 27.18 39.71 51.53
CA PRO A 2 26.05 39.95 50.66
C PRO A 2 25.93 38.90 49.54
N GLU A 3 24.69 38.46 49.35
CA GLU A 3 24.01 38.23 48.06
C GLU A 3 24.59 37.23 47.06
N ASN A 4 23.99 36.03 47.06
CA ASN A 4 24.09 35.05 45.99
C ASN A 4 23.48 35.62 44.70
N GLN A 5 24.33 35.92 43.72
CA GLN A 5 23.90 36.07 42.33
C GLN A 5 23.85 34.68 41.69
N ASP A 6 22.75 33.95 41.91
CA ASP A 6 22.44 32.79 41.08
C ASP A 6 21.83 33.31 39.77
N LEU A 7 22.74 33.40 38.81
CA LEU A 7 22.53 33.60 37.39
C LEU A 7 21.35 32.76 36.89
N SER A 8 20.36 33.47 36.33
CA SER A 8 19.26 32.91 35.56
C SER A 8 19.77 32.02 34.42
N THR A 9 19.69 30.71 34.62
CA THR A 9 19.69 29.73 33.52
C THR A 9 18.25 29.55 33.06
N GLU A 10 17.74 30.59 32.43
CA GLU A 10 16.55 30.51 31.61
C GLU A 10 16.92 29.75 30.32
N GLY A 11 16.28 28.59 30.12
CA GLY A 11 16.17 27.97 28.80
C GLY A 11 17.13 26.82 28.51
N THR A 12 16.77 25.59 28.88
CA THR A 12 17.19 24.37 28.16
C THR A 12 16.42 23.11 28.62
N SER A 13 15.08 23.13 28.64
CA SER A 13 14.30 21.90 28.91
C SER A 13 13.33 21.47 27.80
N ASP A 14 12.96 22.35 26.85
CA ASP A 14 11.90 22.03 25.86
C ASP A 14 12.38 21.50 24.49
N ARG A 15 13.70 21.46 24.23
CA ARG A 15 14.21 20.95 22.93
C ARG A 15 14.43 19.44 22.90
N SER A 16 14.45 18.77 24.05
CA SER A 16 14.82 17.34 24.13
C SER A 16 13.64 16.37 23.92
N SER A 17 12.39 16.84 24.09
CA SER A 17 11.14 16.12 23.78
C SER A 17 10.78 16.28 22.30
N THR A 18 10.80 17.51 21.80
CA THR A 18 10.51 17.84 20.39
C THR A 18 11.39 17.09 19.40
N GLY A 19 12.69 16.94 19.71
CA GLY A 19 13.62 16.17 18.87
C GLY A 19 13.34 14.66 18.87
N ARG A 20 12.91 14.09 20.00
CA ARG A 20 12.51 12.68 20.11
C ARG A 20 11.17 12.40 19.44
N ASP A 21 10.21 13.30 19.55
CA ASP A 21 8.92 13.22 18.86
C ASP A 21 9.09 13.37 17.34
N ALA A 22 9.94 14.30 16.90
CA ALA A 22 10.29 14.43 15.48
C ALA A 22 11.06 13.19 14.97
N TYR A 23 11.96 12.62 15.78
CA TYR A 23 12.68 11.39 15.42
C TYR A 23 11.74 10.17 15.39
N ASN A 24 10.73 10.11 16.26
CA ASN A 24 9.69 9.09 16.21
C ASN A 24 8.80 9.26 14.98
N ILE A 25 8.39 10.47 14.62
CA ILE A 25 7.61 10.72 13.39
C ILE A 25 8.42 10.36 12.14
N VAL A 26 9.69 10.74 12.09
CA VAL A 26 10.57 10.47 10.95
C VAL A 26 10.94 8.99 10.90
N SER A 27 11.23 8.33 12.02
CA SER A 27 11.46 6.88 12.00
C SER A 27 10.18 6.08 11.71
N ASP A 28 8.99 6.52 12.14
CA ASP A 28 7.72 5.88 11.75
C ASP A 28 7.36 6.13 10.28
N THR A 29 7.77 7.24 9.68
CA THR A 29 7.56 7.49 8.25
C THR A 29 8.60 6.82 7.36
N VAL A 30 9.86 6.76 7.79
CA VAL A 30 11.00 6.30 6.99
C VAL A 30 11.36 4.83 7.29
N VAL A 31 11.25 4.38 8.54
CA VAL A 31 11.53 3.01 9.01
C VAL A 31 10.24 2.19 9.20
N GLY A 32 9.08 2.84 9.36
CA GLY A 32 7.73 2.23 9.46
C GLY A 32 7.23 1.48 8.20
N MET A 33 8.13 1.12 7.31
CA MET A 33 7.88 0.16 6.23
C MET A 33 7.53 -1.25 6.76
N ASN A 34 7.63 -1.52 8.08
CA ASN A 34 7.47 -2.87 8.60
C ASN A 34 6.01 -3.29 8.88
N VAL A 35 5.08 -2.37 9.18
CA VAL A 35 3.67 -2.72 9.51
C VAL A 35 2.77 -2.78 8.27
N ARG A 36 3.18 -2.14 7.16
CA ARG A 36 2.42 -2.16 5.89
C ARG A 36 2.74 -3.37 4.99
N LYS A 37 3.74 -4.19 5.34
CA LYS A 37 4.15 -5.32 4.49
C LYS A 37 3.07 -6.38 4.36
N SER A 38 2.29 -6.65 5.40
CA SER A 38 1.22 -7.66 5.34
C SER A 38 0.08 -7.24 4.42
N ASP A 39 -0.33 -5.97 4.50
CA ASP A 39 -1.41 -5.42 3.67
C ASP A 39 -0.97 -5.31 2.20
N ASN A 40 0.27 -4.86 1.95
CA ASN A 40 0.83 -4.81 0.61
C ASN A 40 1.11 -6.21 0.04
N LEU A 41 1.51 -7.18 0.87
CA LEU A 41 1.69 -8.58 0.44
C LEU A 41 0.35 -9.23 0.10
N PHE A 42 -0.71 -8.93 0.85
CA PHE A 42 -2.06 -9.38 0.50
C PHE A 42 -2.53 -8.74 -0.80
N GLN A 43 -2.34 -7.42 -0.96
CA GLN A 43 -2.68 -6.70 -2.17
C GLN A 43 -1.92 -7.25 -3.39
N LEU A 44 -0.61 -7.51 -3.26
CA LEU A 44 0.20 -8.12 -4.30
C LEU A 44 -0.30 -9.51 -4.67
N LYS A 45 -0.66 -10.36 -3.68
CA LYS A 45 -1.22 -11.69 -3.94
C LYS A 45 -2.53 -11.61 -4.71
N VAL A 46 -3.43 -10.70 -4.35
CA VAL A 46 -4.71 -10.52 -5.06
C VAL A 46 -4.48 -10.04 -6.48
N ILE A 47 -3.62 -9.04 -6.68
CA ILE A 47 -3.23 -8.55 -8.02
C ILE A 47 -2.62 -9.68 -8.85
N LEU A 48 -1.72 -10.47 -8.25
CA LEU A 48 -1.08 -11.61 -8.91
C LEU A 48 -2.11 -12.64 -9.38
N VAL A 49 -3.09 -12.99 -8.53
CA VAL A 49 -4.18 -13.90 -8.90
C VAL A 49 -5.03 -13.32 -10.03
N CYS A 50 -5.41 -12.04 -9.95
CA CYS A 50 -6.17 -11.38 -11.01
C CYS A 50 -5.40 -11.34 -12.35
N VAL A 51 -4.09 -11.12 -12.33
CA VAL A 51 -3.24 -11.14 -13.52
C VAL A 51 -3.12 -12.55 -14.09
N LEU A 52 -2.89 -13.56 -13.23
CA LEU A 52 -2.76 -14.96 -13.64
C LEU A 52 -4.03 -15.49 -14.30
N ILE A 53 -5.20 -14.94 -13.98
CA ILE A 53 -6.47 -15.30 -14.60
C ILE A 53 -6.75 -14.39 -15.81
N GLY A 54 -6.50 -13.09 -15.67
CA GLY A 54 -6.79 -12.08 -16.70
C GLY A 54 -5.97 -12.24 -17.97
N ILE A 55 -4.66 -12.53 -17.86
CA ILE A 55 -3.79 -12.74 -19.03
C ILE A 55 -4.25 -13.92 -19.90
N PRO A 56 -4.44 -15.15 -19.37
CA PRO A 56 -4.85 -16.27 -20.21
C PRO A 56 -6.26 -16.11 -20.76
N LEU A 57 -7.22 -15.58 -19.98
CA LEU A 57 -8.55 -15.27 -20.50
C LEU A 57 -8.51 -14.21 -21.60
N GLY A 58 -7.70 -13.18 -21.42
CA GLY A 58 -7.48 -12.13 -22.41
C GLY A 58 -6.83 -12.66 -23.68
N ALA A 59 -5.84 -13.55 -23.56
CA ALA A 59 -5.18 -14.15 -24.70
C ALA A 59 -6.13 -15.04 -25.50
N ILE A 60 -6.96 -15.84 -24.82
CA ILE A 60 -7.98 -16.68 -25.46
C ILE A 60 -9.01 -15.80 -26.18
N ALA A 61 -9.55 -14.78 -25.52
CA ALA A 61 -10.49 -13.84 -26.12
C ALA A 61 -9.87 -13.12 -27.33
N GLY A 62 -8.61 -12.69 -27.21
CA GLY A 62 -7.88 -12.03 -28.28
C GLY A 62 -7.64 -12.92 -29.51
N VAL A 63 -7.33 -14.20 -29.32
CA VAL A 63 -7.22 -15.17 -30.42
C VAL A 63 -8.58 -15.42 -31.09
N LEU A 64 -9.65 -15.54 -30.30
CA LEU A 64 -11.02 -15.77 -30.80
C LEU A 64 -11.53 -14.59 -31.64
N MET A 65 -11.14 -13.37 -31.29
CA MET A 65 -11.59 -12.15 -31.97
C MET A 65 -10.66 -11.69 -33.10
N SER A 66 -9.54 -12.38 -33.33
CA SER A 66 -8.55 -12.00 -34.36
C SER A 66 -8.59 -12.92 -35.58
N ASP A 67 -8.32 -12.33 -36.74
CA ASP A 67 -8.14 -13.06 -38.00
C ASP A 67 -6.97 -14.05 -37.94
N ALA A 68 -7.03 -15.08 -38.81
CA ALA A 68 -6.10 -16.20 -38.83
C ALA A 68 -4.61 -15.78 -38.91
N ASP A 69 -4.32 -14.73 -39.69
CA ASP A 69 -2.95 -14.23 -39.90
C ASP A 69 -2.40 -13.45 -38.70
N ASN A 70 -3.29 -12.93 -37.85
CA ASN A 70 -2.93 -12.03 -36.74
C ASN A 70 -3.21 -12.64 -35.35
N ARG A 71 -3.48 -13.94 -35.25
CA ARG A 71 -3.82 -14.62 -33.98
C ARG A 71 -2.80 -14.39 -32.87
N LEU A 72 -1.52 -14.35 -33.21
CA LEU A 72 -0.44 -14.07 -32.26
C LEU A 72 -0.52 -12.63 -31.70
N VAL A 73 -0.78 -11.66 -32.58
CA VAL A 73 -1.00 -10.26 -32.19
C VAL A 73 -2.27 -10.14 -31.37
N GLY A 74 -3.34 -10.82 -31.77
CA GLY A 74 -4.59 -10.95 -31.03
C GLY A 74 -4.40 -11.47 -29.61
N ALA A 75 -3.66 -12.58 -29.46
CA ALA A 75 -3.34 -13.16 -28.16
C ALA A 75 -2.59 -12.19 -27.26
N LEU A 76 -1.60 -11.48 -27.81
CA LEU A 76 -0.80 -10.51 -27.06
C LEU A 76 -1.63 -9.29 -26.65
N VAL A 77 -2.39 -8.70 -27.57
CA VAL A 77 -3.23 -7.52 -27.31
C VAL A 77 -4.35 -7.87 -26.33
N GLY A 78 -5.03 -8.99 -26.53
CA GLY A 78 -6.07 -9.46 -25.62
C GLY A 78 -5.52 -9.79 -24.24
N GLY A 79 -4.38 -10.49 -24.18
CA GLY A 79 -3.72 -10.84 -22.92
C GLY A 79 -3.23 -9.63 -22.13
N LEU A 80 -2.60 -8.65 -22.79
CA LEU A 80 -2.18 -7.40 -22.16
C LEU A 80 -3.36 -6.53 -21.76
N GLY A 81 -4.39 -6.43 -22.59
CA GLY A 81 -5.59 -5.63 -22.29
C GLY A 81 -6.34 -6.16 -21.07
N LEU A 82 -6.67 -7.45 -21.07
CA LEU A 82 -7.43 -8.08 -19.98
C LEU A 82 -6.54 -8.31 -18.74
N GLY A 83 -5.24 -8.53 -18.93
CA GLY A 83 -4.25 -8.55 -17.85
C GLY A 83 -4.15 -7.20 -17.14
N PHE A 84 -4.09 -6.10 -17.90
CA PHE A 84 -4.09 -4.75 -17.34
C PHE A 84 -5.39 -4.43 -16.60
N ALA A 85 -6.55 -4.78 -17.20
CA ALA A 85 -7.84 -4.66 -16.51
C ALA A 85 -7.86 -5.49 -15.21
N GLY A 86 -7.27 -6.69 -15.21
CA GLY A 86 -7.10 -7.54 -14.04
C GLY A 86 -6.22 -6.89 -12.95
N VAL A 87 -5.13 -6.22 -13.32
CA VAL A 87 -4.30 -5.44 -12.38
C VAL A 87 -5.10 -4.31 -11.74
N VAL A 88 -5.80 -3.53 -12.56
CA VAL A 88 -6.62 -2.39 -12.08
C VAL A 88 -7.70 -2.91 -11.13
N LEU A 89 -8.45 -3.94 -11.54
CA LEU A 89 -9.50 -4.53 -10.72
C LEU A 89 -8.94 -5.15 -9.43
N GLY A 90 -7.79 -5.81 -9.48
CA GLY A 90 -7.14 -6.39 -8.31
C GLY A 90 -6.63 -5.33 -7.33
N LEU A 91 -6.05 -4.24 -7.84
CA LEU A 91 -5.55 -3.13 -7.03
C LEU A 91 -6.68 -2.42 -6.30
N PHE A 92 -7.72 -2.00 -7.03
CA PHE A 92 -8.86 -1.29 -6.47
C PHE A 92 -9.75 -2.21 -5.64
N GLY A 93 -10.03 -3.43 -6.12
CA GLY A 93 -10.84 -4.42 -5.40
C GLY A 93 -10.21 -4.84 -4.08
N SER A 94 -8.91 -5.16 -4.07
CA SER A 94 -8.19 -5.48 -2.83
C SER A 94 -8.11 -4.28 -1.89
N GLY A 95 -7.92 -3.07 -2.43
CA GLY A 95 -7.87 -1.85 -1.63
C GLY A 95 -9.20 -1.55 -0.93
N ILE A 96 -10.31 -1.58 -1.68
CA ILE A 96 -11.66 -1.38 -1.16
C ILE A 96 -12.02 -2.47 -0.14
N TYR A 97 -11.69 -3.73 -0.41
CA TYR A 97 -11.95 -4.83 0.52
C TYR A 97 -11.24 -4.64 1.86
N LEU A 98 -9.98 -4.25 1.86
CA LEU A 98 -9.23 -3.97 3.09
C LEU A 98 -9.77 -2.75 3.83
N MET A 99 -10.22 -1.69 3.12
CA MET A 99 -10.87 -0.55 3.75
C MET A 99 -12.17 -0.95 4.46
N ILE A 100 -13.01 -1.76 3.80
CA ILE A 100 -14.26 -2.27 4.40
C ILE A 100 -13.95 -3.19 5.58
N TYR A 101 -13.00 -4.13 5.43
CA TYR A 101 -12.61 -5.03 6.51
C TYR A 101 -12.10 -4.25 7.73
N ARG A 102 -11.28 -3.21 7.52
CA ARG A 102 -10.78 -2.34 8.59
C ARG A 102 -11.91 -1.55 9.24
N ALA A 103 -12.84 -1.01 8.46
CA ALA A 103 -14.01 -0.30 8.98
C ALA A 103 -14.90 -1.21 9.84
N VAL A 104 -15.18 -2.43 9.35
CA VAL A 104 -15.99 -3.42 10.09
C VAL A 104 -15.29 -3.88 11.37
N ARG A 105 -13.97 -4.12 11.33
CA ARG A 105 -13.17 -4.48 12.52
C ARG A 105 -13.11 -3.33 13.53
N HIS A 106 -13.02 -2.09 13.06
CA HIS A 106 -13.01 -0.89 13.91
C HIS A 106 -14.36 -0.66 14.61
N VAL A 107 -15.47 -0.84 13.87
CA VAL A 107 -16.83 -0.74 14.43
C VAL A 107 -17.15 -1.89 15.41
N LYS A 108 -16.57 -3.08 15.20
CA LYS A 108 -16.79 -4.25 16.08
C LYS A 108 -16.09 -4.18 17.44
N GLY A 109 -15.28 -3.14 17.73
CA GLY A 109 -14.74 -2.89 19.07
C GLY A 109 -13.84 -3.99 19.64
N LYS A 110 -13.36 -4.94 18.81
CA LYS A 110 -12.34 -5.90 19.23
C LYS A 110 -10.97 -5.23 19.16
N HIS A 111 -10.62 -4.53 20.23
CA HIS A 111 -9.23 -4.36 20.62
C HIS A 111 -8.73 -5.72 21.09
N ASP A 112 -7.96 -6.37 20.23
CA ASP A 112 -6.82 -7.21 20.62
C ASP A 112 -5.63 -6.78 19.77
#